data_AF-A0A813L9Q8-F1
#
_entry.id   AF-A0A813L9Q8-F1
#
_cell.length_a   1.000
_cell.length_b   1.000
_cell.length_c   1.000
_cell.angle_alpha   90.00
_cell.angle_beta   90.00
_cell.angle_gamma   90.00
#
_symmetry.space_group_name_H-M   'P 1'
#
loop_
_entity.id
_entity.type
_entity.pdbx_description
1 polymer ?
#
loop_
_entity_poly.entity_id
_entity_poly.type
_entity_poly.pdbx_seq_one_letter_code
_entity_poly.pdbx_strand_id
1 'polypeptide(L)'
;VRGERARVSLQGWLHARSLEETLGFESRQFATLQQILVPKEPCPAVVAAPAGGQEEDSNELSEEDLKVLSEWISPAYLSPQALQAVCKRFENASYAVLTEFLRPEVAARLSTSLEEVDAADGFAPGAE
;
A
#
# COMPACT_ATOMS: atom_id res chain seq x y z
N VAL A 1 4.05 16.96 14.84
CA VAL A 1 4.42 18.39 14.79
C VAL A 1 5.74 18.43 14.07
N ARG A 2 5.78 18.98 12.85
CA ARG A 2 7.06 19.25 12.20
C ARG A 2 7.63 20.52 12.86
N GLY A 3 8.85 20.44 13.38
CA GLY A 3 9.52 21.49 14.18
C GLY A 3 10.08 21.01 15.53
N GLU A 4 11.10 21.70 16.04
CA GLU A 4 11.85 21.37 17.28
C GLU A 4 11.09 21.67 18.59
N ARG A 5 9.83 22.11 18.50
CA ARG A 5 9.06 22.56 19.65
C ARG A 5 8.35 21.40 20.31
N ALA A 6 8.49 21.31 21.64
CA ALA A 6 7.74 20.37 22.44
C ALA A 6 6.23 20.69 22.40
N ARG A 7 5.42 19.77 21.90
CA ARG A 7 3.96 19.84 22.02
C ARG A 7 3.55 19.19 23.34
N VAL A 8 3.26 20.02 24.34
CA VAL A 8 2.58 19.57 25.56
C VAL A 8 1.08 19.64 25.31
N SER A 9 0.40 18.50 25.34
CA SER A 9 -1.06 18.42 25.25
C SER A 9 -1.62 17.60 26.41
N LEU A 10 -2.53 18.21 27.18
CA LEU A 10 -3.40 17.49 28.10
C LEU A 10 -4.61 17.03 27.31
N GLN A 11 -4.76 15.71 27.16
CA GLN A 11 -5.91 15.10 26.50
C GLN A 11 -6.74 14.35 27.52
N GLY A 12 -8.06 14.52 27.43
CA GLY A 12 -9.02 13.87 28.29
C GLY A 12 -10.40 13.93 27.66
N TRP A 13 -11.26 13.01 28.08
CA TRP A 13 -12.65 12.95 27.65
C TRP A 13 -13.54 13.16 28.87
N LEU A 14 -14.53 14.03 28.74
CA LEU A 14 -15.59 14.14 29.73
C LEU A 14 -16.65 13.11 29.38
N HIS A 15 -16.75 12.05 30.19
CA HIS A 15 -17.82 11.08 30.06
C HIS A 15 -19.13 11.66 30.59
N ALA A 16 -20.24 11.28 29.97
CA ALA A 16 -21.57 11.51 30.56
C ALA A 16 -21.67 10.75 31.90
N ARG A 17 -22.36 11.34 32.88
CA ARG A 17 -22.48 10.78 34.25
C ARG A 17 -23.13 9.38 34.28
N SER A 18 -24.16 9.21 33.45
CA SER A 18 -24.81 7.95 33.13
C SER A 18 -25.61 8.18 31.83
N LEU A 19 -25.77 7.15 31.01
CA LEU A 19 -26.60 7.23 29.80
C LEU A 19 -28.03 7.71 30.15
N GLU A 20 -28.57 7.23 31.26
CA GLU A 20 -29.94 7.48 31.73
C GLU A 20 -30.18 8.91 32.22
N GLU A 21 -29.14 9.60 32.69
CA GLU A 21 -29.23 10.99 33.18
C GLU A 21 -29.08 12.02 32.06
N THR A 22 -28.76 11.60 30.84
CA THR A 22 -28.65 12.51 29.71
C THR A 22 -30.03 12.83 29.12
N LEU A 23 -30.39 14.12 29.13
CA LEU A 23 -31.61 14.62 28.49
C LEU A 23 -31.69 14.12 27.04
N GLY A 24 -32.78 13.41 26.72
CA GLY A 24 -33.01 12.84 25.39
C GLY A 24 -32.40 11.45 25.15
N PHE A 25 -31.95 10.74 26.19
CA PHE A 25 -31.46 9.37 26.07
C PHE A 25 -32.41 8.44 25.29
N GLU A 26 -33.69 8.44 25.63
CA GLU A 26 -34.71 7.60 24.97
C GLU A 26 -34.94 7.95 23.50
N SER A 27 -34.59 9.17 23.08
CA SER A 27 -34.71 9.62 21.69
C SER A 27 -33.48 9.33 20.83
N ARG A 28 -32.38 8.85 21.44
CA ARG A 28 -31.15 8.50 20.71
C ARG A 28 -31.32 7.12 20.09
N GLN A 29 -31.58 7.10 18.79
CA GLN A 29 -31.43 5.89 18.00
C GLN A 29 -29.94 5.56 17.95
N PHE A 30 -29.52 4.52 18.69
CA PHE A 30 -28.20 3.95 18.54
C PHE A 30 -28.12 3.36 17.13
N ALA A 31 -27.57 4.13 16.18
CA ALA A 31 -26.98 3.50 15.02
C ALA A 31 -25.83 2.65 15.57
N THR A 32 -26.03 1.34 15.65
CA THR A 32 -24.98 0.40 16.05
C THR A 32 -23.75 0.74 15.23
N LEU A 33 -22.57 0.80 15.84
CA LEU A 33 -21.31 1.14 15.17
C LEU A 33 -21.15 0.34 13.85
N GLN A 34 -21.63 -0.91 13.85
CA GLN A 34 -21.73 -1.79 12.68
C GLN A 34 -22.51 -1.18 11.49
N GLN A 35 -23.61 -0.47 11.71
CA GLN A 35 -24.42 0.19 10.68
C GLN A 35 -23.71 1.40 10.04
N ILE A 36 -22.84 2.08 10.80
CA ILE A 36 -22.01 3.20 10.31
C ILE A 36 -20.74 2.67 9.61
N LEU A 37 -20.21 1.54 10.08
CA LEU A 37 -19.07 0.86 9.45
C LEU A 37 -19.41 0.13 8.16
N VAL A 38 -20.70 -0.10 7.83
CA VAL A 38 -21.06 -0.52 6.48
C VAL A 38 -20.71 0.66 5.55
N PRO A 39 -19.67 0.53 4.72
CA PRO A 39 -19.19 1.66 3.93
C PRO A 39 -20.28 2.04 2.92
N LYS A 40 -20.83 3.25 3.07
CA LYS A 40 -21.84 3.82 2.15
C LYS A 40 -21.23 4.18 0.79
N GLU A 41 -19.91 4.37 0.76
CA GLU A 41 -19.11 4.49 -0.45
C GLU A 41 -18.12 3.33 -0.47
N PRO A 42 -18.03 2.54 -1.55
CA PRO A 42 -17.05 1.48 -1.62
C PRO A 42 -15.66 2.12 -1.54
N CYS A 43 -14.92 1.81 -0.47
CA CYS A 43 -13.45 1.82 -0.55
C CYS A 43 -13.06 1.07 -1.82
N PRO A 44 -11.98 1.45 -2.53
CA PRO A 44 -11.57 0.75 -3.74
C PRO A 44 -11.54 -0.74 -3.42
N ALA A 45 -12.53 -1.47 -3.98
CA ALA A 45 -12.70 -2.86 -3.66
C ALA A 45 -11.43 -3.56 -4.13
N VAL A 46 -10.92 -4.47 -3.30
CA VAL A 46 -9.92 -5.42 -3.80
C VAL A 46 -10.66 -6.27 -4.83
N VAL A 47 -10.63 -5.83 -6.07
CA VAL A 47 -11.14 -6.60 -7.20
C VAL A 47 -10.17 -7.76 -7.32
N ALA A 48 -10.57 -8.92 -6.81
CA ALA A 48 -9.93 -10.16 -7.19
C ALA A 48 -10.00 -10.21 -8.72
N ALA A 49 -8.84 -10.19 -9.37
CA ALA A 49 -8.78 -10.61 -10.77
C ALA A 49 -9.51 -11.96 -10.85
N PRO A 50 -10.38 -12.17 -11.85
CA PRO A 50 -11.00 -13.48 -12.01
C PRO A 50 -9.86 -14.49 -11.99
N ALA A 51 -9.92 -15.46 -11.07
CA ALA A 51 -8.99 -16.56 -11.03
C ALA A 51 -9.16 -17.31 -12.35
N GLY A 52 -8.43 -16.86 -13.37
CA GLY A 52 -8.29 -17.55 -14.62
C GLY A 52 -7.69 -18.88 -14.28
N GLY A 53 -8.53 -19.91 -14.22
CA GLY A 53 -8.11 -21.30 -14.24
C GLY A 53 -7.43 -21.54 -15.58
N GLN A 54 -6.16 -21.20 -15.64
CA GLN A 54 -5.21 -21.84 -16.52
C GLN A 54 -4.09 -22.30 -15.61
N GLU A 55 -4.14 -23.58 -15.28
CA GLU A 55 -2.95 -24.39 -14.99
C GLU A 55 -2.06 -24.32 -16.24
N GLU A 56 -1.41 -23.18 -16.47
CA GLU A 56 -0.27 -23.13 -17.37
C GLU A 56 0.93 -23.63 -16.58
N ASP A 57 0.99 -24.95 -16.46
CA ASP A 57 2.19 -25.73 -16.12
C ASP A 57 3.23 -25.58 -17.26
N SER A 58 3.60 -24.34 -17.56
CA SER A 58 4.77 -24.00 -18.34
C SER A 58 5.71 -23.26 -17.39
N ASN A 59 6.57 -24.02 -16.72
CA ASN A 59 7.61 -23.53 -15.80
C ASN A 59 8.63 -22.57 -16.47
N GLU A 60 8.40 -22.16 -17.71
CA GLU A 60 9.33 -21.41 -18.55
C GLU A 60 8.63 -20.20 -19.13
N LEU A 61 9.15 -19.01 -18.79
CA LEU A 61 8.72 -17.74 -19.39
C LEU A 61 8.96 -17.80 -20.90
N SER A 62 7.97 -17.42 -21.71
CA SER A 62 8.16 -17.34 -23.15
C SER A 62 9.22 -16.28 -23.49
N GLU A 63 9.87 -16.40 -24.64
CA GLU A 63 10.84 -15.39 -25.11
C GLU A 63 10.19 -14.00 -25.30
N GLU A 64 8.89 -13.97 -25.55
CA GLU A 64 8.08 -12.75 -25.68
C GLU A 64 7.87 -12.10 -24.31
N ASP A 65 7.55 -12.89 -23.29
CA ASP A 65 7.42 -12.43 -21.90
C ASP A 65 8.75 -11.92 -21.36
N LEU A 66 9.85 -12.62 -21.66
CA LEU A 66 11.19 -12.17 -21.26
C LEU A 66 11.55 -10.83 -21.89
N LYS A 67 11.17 -10.58 -23.15
CA LYS A 67 11.39 -9.28 -23.79
C LYS A 67 10.63 -8.18 -23.06
N VAL A 68 9.34 -8.39 -22.79
CA VAL A 68 8.52 -7.41 -22.06
C VAL A 68 9.09 -7.17 -20.66
N LEU A 69 9.39 -8.23 -19.90
CA LEU A 69 9.94 -8.10 -18.55
C LEU A 69 11.32 -7.42 -18.55
N SER A 70 12.14 -7.65 -19.58
CA SER A 70 13.46 -7.03 -19.72
C SER A 70 13.43 -5.52 -19.92
N GLU A 71 12.32 -4.95 -20.38
CA GLU A 71 12.16 -3.50 -20.51
C GLU A 71 11.99 -2.81 -19.16
N TRP A 72 11.43 -3.51 -18.17
CA TRP A 72 11.04 -2.93 -16.87
C TRP A 72 11.90 -3.39 -15.70
N ILE A 73 12.25 -4.69 -15.66
CA ILE A 73 12.90 -5.35 -14.53
C ILE A 73 14.41 -5.38 -14.73
N SER A 74 15.16 -5.25 -13.63
CA SER A 74 16.61 -5.42 -13.62
C SER A 74 17.02 -6.81 -14.14
N PRO A 75 18.02 -6.91 -15.04
CA PRO A 75 18.45 -8.19 -15.62
C PRO A 75 18.97 -9.18 -14.57
N ALA A 76 19.36 -8.70 -13.39
CA ALA A 76 19.76 -9.55 -12.27
C ALA A 76 18.65 -10.54 -11.86
N TYR A 77 17.38 -10.10 -11.92
CA TYR A 77 16.22 -10.90 -11.53
C TYR A 77 15.63 -11.74 -12.67
N LEU A 78 16.07 -11.54 -13.90
CA LEU A 78 15.65 -12.36 -15.06
C LEU A 78 16.49 -13.63 -15.20
N SER A 79 17.58 -13.75 -14.44
CA SER A 79 18.38 -14.98 -14.42
C SER A 79 17.64 -16.10 -13.67
N PRO A 80 17.65 -17.34 -14.19
CA PRO A 80 16.95 -18.46 -13.55
C PRO A 80 17.49 -18.76 -12.14
N GLN A 81 18.78 -18.48 -11.89
CA GLN A 81 19.39 -18.64 -10.58
C GLN A 81 18.85 -17.62 -9.56
N ALA A 82 18.65 -16.37 -9.98
CA ALA A 82 18.08 -15.34 -9.10
C ALA A 82 16.61 -15.63 -8.78
N LEU A 83 15.82 -16.05 -9.77
CA LEU A 83 14.43 -16.47 -9.54
C LEU A 83 14.34 -17.62 -8.55
N GLN A 84 15.18 -18.66 -8.70
CA GLN A 84 15.22 -19.76 -7.73
C GLN A 84 15.60 -19.29 -6.31
N ALA A 85 16.53 -18.34 -6.19
CA ALA A 85 16.89 -17.78 -4.89
C ALA A 85 15.72 -17.02 -4.25
N VAL A 86 14.93 -16.29 -5.06
CA VAL A 86 13.71 -15.60 -4.62
C VAL A 86 12.63 -16.60 -4.21
N CYS A 87 12.37 -17.64 -5.01
CA CYS A 87 11.42 -18.70 -4.68
C CYS A 87 11.78 -19.36 -3.34
N LYS A 88 13.04 -19.73 -3.14
CA LYS A 88 13.50 -20.30 -1.85
C LYS A 88 13.29 -19.35 -0.68
N ARG A 89 13.54 -18.04 -0.86
CA ARG A 89 13.28 -17.05 0.22
C ARG A 89 11.80 -16.94 0.52
N PHE A 90 10.97 -16.93 -0.52
CA PHE A 90 9.52 -16.86 -0.38
C PHE A 90 8.94 -18.10 0.28
N GLU A 91 9.40 -19.30 -0.09
CA GLU A 91 9.02 -20.56 0.57
C GLU A 91 9.32 -20.55 2.07
N ASN A 92 10.46 -20.00 2.46
CA ASN A 92 10.90 -19.98 3.86
C ASN A 92 10.25 -18.87 4.71
N ALA A 93 10.06 -17.68 4.15
CA ALA A 93 9.64 -16.49 4.89
C ALA A 93 8.22 -16.03 4.56
N SER A 94 7.59 -16.59 3.53
CA SER A 94 6.32 -16.12 2.94
C SER A 94 6.35 -14.66 2.46
N TYR A 95 7.54 -14.08 2.32
CA TYR A 95 7.76 -12.77 1.71
C TYR A 95 9.13 -12.75 1.02
N ALA A 96 9.30 -11.85 0.05
CA ALA A 96 10.57 -11.58 -0.60
C ALA A 96 10.77 -10.07 -0.72
N VAL A 97 11.97 -9.60 -0.36
CA VAL A 97 12.39 -8.20 -0.55
C VAL A 97 13.39 -8.16 -1.69
N LEU A 98 13.05 -7.42 -2.74
CA LEU A 98 13.87 -7.23 -3.93
C LEU A 98 14.40 -5.78 -3.93
N THR A 99 15.71 -5.63 -3.91
CA THR A 99 16.39 -4.33 -4.00
C THR A 99 16.63 -3.99 -5.46
N GLU A 100 16.41 -2.74 -5.87
CA GLU A 100 16.64 -2.32 -7.26
C GLU A 100 15.89 -3.20 -8.29
N PHE A 101 14.62 -3.46 -8.01
CA PHE A 101 13.79 -4.33 -8.84
C PHE A 101 13.63 -3.80 -10.26
N LEU A 102 13.40 -2.48 -10.39
CA LEU A 102 13.30 -1.81 -11.68
C LEU A 102 14.68 -1.57 -12.27
N ARG A 103 14.75 -1.51 -13.61
CA ARG A 103 15.94 -1.00 -14.29
C ARG A 103 16.31 0.39 -13.78
N PRO A 104 17.61 0.70 -13.64
CA PRO A 104 18.05 1.99 -13.11
C PRO A 104 17.56 3.16 -13.95
N GLU A 105 17.43 2.99 -15.27
CA GLU A 105 16.90 4.00 -16.19
C GLU A 105 15.42 4.30 -15.94
N VAL A 106 14.60 3.26 -15.73
CA VAL A 106 13.17 3.40 -15.45
C VAL A 106 12.97 3.98 -14.05
N ALA A 107 13.74 3.51 -13.08
CA ALA A 107 13.73 4.02 -11.71
C ALA A 107 14.10 5.51 -11.66
N ALA A 108 15.15 5.94 -12.36
CA ALA A 108 15.56 7.34 -12.43
C ALA A 108 14.53 8.25 -13.12
N ARG A 109 13.89 7.74 -14.19
CA ARG A 109 12.80 8.47 -14.85
C ARG A 109 11.60 8.66 -13.92
N LEU A 110 11.21 7.59 -13.21
CA LEU A 110 10.12 7.66 -12.24
C LEU A 110 10.45 8.56 -11.06
N SER A 111 11.66 8.48 -10.51
CA SER A 111 12.06 9.35 -9.40
C SER A 111 12.03 10.81 -9.80
N THR A 112 12.58 11.15 -10.98
CA THR A 112 12.55 12.54 -11.48
C THR A 112 11.12 13.04 -11.68
N SER A 113 10.27 12.23 -12.32
CA SER A 113 8.86 12.63 -12.56
C SER A 113 8.06 12.75 -11.26
N LEU A 114 8.32 11.90 -10.27
CA LEU A 114 7.65 11.97 -8.97
C LEU A 114 8.15 13.17 -8.18
N GLU A 115 9.46 13.45 -8.19
CA GLU A 115 10.04 14.65 -7.56
C GLU A 115 9.51 15.95 -8.17
N GLU A 116 9.30 16.01 -9.48
CA GLU A 116 8.70 17.16 -10.16
C GLU A 116 7.24 17.39 -9.74
N VAL A 117 6.46 16.32 -9.64
CA VAL A 117 5.06 16.38 -9.18
C VAL A 117 4.99 16.73 -7.71
N ASP A 118 5.80 16.10 -6.87
CA ASP A 118 5.91 16.40 -5.45
C ASP A 118 6.32 17.87 -5.23
N ALA A 119 7.22 18.40 -6.06
CA ALA A 119 7.58 19.81 -6.03
C ALA A 119 6.43 20.74 -6.43
N ALA A 120 5.64 20.37 -7.45
CA ALA A 120 4.45 21.12 -7.87
C ALA A 120 3.37 21.12 -6.78
N ASP A 121 3.20 20.00 -6.07
CA ASP A 121 2.24 19.82 -4.98
C ASP A 121 2.71 20.40 -3.64
N GLY A 122 3.94 20.94 -3.58
CA GLY A 122 4.49 21.57 -2.38
C GLY A 122 5.04 20.59 -1.34
N PHE A 123 5.33 19.34 -1.73
CA PHE A 123 5.95 18.30 -0.90
C PHE A 123 7.47 18.20 -1.05
N ALA A 124 8.11 19.19 -1.69
CA ALA A 124 9.55 19.21 -1.87
C ALA A 124 10.31 19.08 -0.53
N PRO A 125 11.47 18.40 -0.51
CA PRO A 125 12.31 18.32 0.68
C PRO A 125 12.82 19.73 1.04
N GLY A 126 12.26 20.31 2.11
CA GLY A 126 12.53 21.69 2.54
C GLY A 126 11.44 22.70 2.22
N ALA A 127 10.26 22.27 1.75
CA ALA A 127 9.03 23.06 1.80
C ALA A 127 8.55 23.16 3.27
N GLU A 128 9.29 23.92 4.07
CA GLU A 128 8.93 24.43 5.40
C GLU A 128 8.88 25.96 5.38
#